data_AF-A0A3D4A5P6-F1
#
_entry.id   AF-A0A3D4A5P6-F1
#
_cell.length_a   1.000
_cell.length_b   1.000
_cell.length_c   1.000
_cell.angle_alpha   90.00
_cell.angle_beta   90.00
_cell.angle_gamma   90.00
#
_symmetry.space_group_name_H-M   'P 1'
#
loop_
_entity.id
_entity.type
_entity.pdbx_description
1 polymer ?
#
loop_
_entity_poly.entity_id
_entity_poly.type
_entity_poly.pdbx_seq_one_letter_code
_entity_poly.pdbx_strand_id
1 'polypeptide(L)'
;MTKHIDDLLRDWEYDPENVSVRVCEGDDGRELIQLRIDMGILQLEVDGRPDGTNPEGFDTFYDFLIAEELSKGSDWELDDEQCAEIDREFVQFYHRRVSWLNLERYELAVRDADHTLGLMDFCKVHSPDDQWTVSHEQYRPFVLYHRTRADALAALIDVSAEEAMRRIDGGLNRIRSLFKEHDVEEYYDDDELVAQLNEFREFLRNKYDVGRTLHEQLTEAIENEEYELAAKLRDQIGSEGSEDGPVGGQR
;
A
#
# COMPACT_ATOMS: atom_id res chain seq x y z
N MET A 1 13.66 -13.67 35.58
CA MET A 1 12.46 -12.95 35.11
C MET A 1 11.63 -13.94 34.33
N THR A 2 10.37 -14.14 34.71
CA THR A 2 9.48 -15.09 34.04
C THR A 2 9.10 -14.49 32.68
N LYS A 3 9.27 -15.26 31.59
CA LYS A 3 9.11 -14.77 30.21
C LYS A 3 7.70 -14.98 29.63
N HIS A 4 6.71 -15.25 30.48
CA HIS A 4 5.33 -15.45 30.03
C HIS A 4 4.63 -14.12 29.78
N ILE A 5 3.64 -14.12 28.89
CA ILE A 5 2.84 -12.93 28.52
C ILE A 5 1.41 -13.00 29.06
N ASP A 6 1.12 -13.91 30.00
CA ASP A 6 -0.23 -14.19 30.51
C ASP A 6 -0.98 -12.94 30.98
N ASP A 7 -0.30 -12.01 31.65
CA ASP A 7 -0.92 -10.78 32.15
C ASP A 7 -1.28 -9.84 30.98
N LEU A 8 -0.41 -9.70 29.97
CA LEU A 8 -0.70 -8.92 28.77
C LEU A 8 -1.89 -9.49 27.98
N LEU A 9 -1.97 -10.82 27.85
CA LEU A 9 -3.06 -11.49 27.14
C LEU A 9 -4.39 -11.43 27.91
N ARG A 10 -4.34 -11.40 29.25
CA ARG A 10 -5.52 -11.25 30.10
C ARG A 10 -6.09 -9.83 30.06
N ASP A 11 -5.20 -8.83 30.04
CA ASP A 11 -5.59 -7.42 30.03
C ASP A 11 -6.00 -6.93 28.64
N TRP A 12 -5.65 -7.68 27.58
CA TRP A 12 -6.01 -7.37 26.22
C TRP A 12 -6.66 -8.57 25.51
N GLU A 13 -7.98 -8.62 25.60
CA GLU A 13 -8.79 -9.67 24.98
C GLU A 13 -8.64 -9.65 23.45
N TYR A 14 -8.63 -10.84 22.84
CA TYR A 14 -8.60 -10.97 21.38
C TYR A 14 -10.00 -10.78 20.81
N ASP A 15 -10.12 -9.87 19.85
CA ASP A 15 -11.33 -9.69 19.05
C ASP A 15 -11.14 -10.39 17.69
N PRO A 16 -11.89 -11.47 17.39
CA PRO A 16 -11.80 -12.15 16.11
C PRO A 16 -12.48 -11.39 14.96
N GLU A 17 -13.32 -10.39 15.26
CA GLU A 17 -14.06 -9.61 14.26
C GLU A 17 -13.31 -8.33 13.87
N ASN A 18 -12.47 -7.79 14.74
CA ASN A 18 -11.77 -6.52 14.52
C ASN A 18 -10.26 -6.61 14.74
N VAL A 19 -9.51 -5.82 13.97
CA VAL A 19 -8.07 -5.67 14.19
C VAL A 19 -7.84 -4.90 15.49
N SER A 20 -7.25 -5.59 16.47
CA SER A 20 -6.90 -5.02 17.75
C SER A 20 -5.45 -4.52 17.75
N VAL A 21 -5.27 -3.21 17.61
CA VAL A 21 -3.96 -2.56 17.52
C VAL A 21 -3.84 -1.40 18.51
N ARG A 22 -2.62 -1.15 19.02
CA ARG A 22 -2.30 0.05 19.81
C ARG A 22 -0.88 0.51 19.59
N VAL A 23 -0.63 1.76 19.97
CA VAL A 23 0.73 2.31 20.13
C VAL A 23 1.16 2.13 21.60
N CYS A 24 2.41 1.76 21.82
CA CYS A 24 3.04 1.72 23.15
C CYS A 24 4.47 2.27 23.10
N GLU A 25 5.06 2.48 24.28
CA GLU A 25 6.45 2.91 24.42
C GLU A 25 7.32 1.72 24.86
N GLY A 26 8.48 1.54 24.23
CA GLY A 26 9.49 0.57 24.65
C GLY A 26 10.23 1.01 25.92
N ASP A 27 11.01 0.09 26.52
CA ASP A 27 11.80 0.39 27.74
C ASP A 27 12.85 1.50 27.51
N ASP A 28 13.20 1.77 26.25
CA ASP A 28 14.12 2.79 25.78
C ASP A 28 13.43 4.07 25.28
N GLY A 29 12.11 4.18 25.43
CA GLY A 29 11.34 5.39 25.10
C GLY A 29 10.89 5.49 23.64
N ARG A 30 11.19 4.49 22.80
CA ARG A 30 10.78 4.49 21.40
C ARG A 30 9.31 4.11 21.23
N GLU A 31 8.67 4.66 20.22
CA GLU A 31 7.30 4.30 19.86
C GLU A 31 7.29 2.91 19.19
N LEU A 32 6.33 2.07 19.57
CA LEU A 32 6.13 0.72 19.06
C LEU A 32 4.65 0.51 18.74
N ILE A 33 4.36 -0.38 17.80
CA ILE A 33 3.02 -0.89 17.57
C ILE A 33 2.89 -2.24 18.27
N GLN A 34 1.76 -2.47 18.90
CA GLN A 34 1.34 -3.82 19.27
C GLN A 34 0.08 -4.21 18.50
N LEU A 35 0.08 -5.44 17.98
CA LEU A 35 -1.06 -6.05 17.29
C LEU A 35 -1.45 -7.33 18.03
N ARG A 36 -2.69 -7.41 18.50
CA ARG A 36 -3.23 -8.61 19.14
C ARG A 36 -3.64 -9.61 18.06
N ILE A 37 -3.10 -10.82 18.13
CA ILE A 37 -3.42 -11.98 17.28
C ILE A 37 -3.95 -13.11 18.15
N ASP A 38 -4.77 -14.04 17.68
CA ASP A 38 -5.46 -15.07 18.50
C ASP A 38 -4.70 -15.53 19.78
N MET A 39 -3.54 -16.14 19.60
CA MET A 39 -2.73 -16.70 20.70
C MET A 39 -1.55 -15.82 21.14
N GLY A 40 -1.47 -14.56 20.74
CA GLY A 40 -0.31 -13.73 21.05
C GLY A 40 -0.45 -12.24 20.77
N ILE A 41 0.69 -11.57 20.85
CA ILE A 41 0.85 -10.15 20.52
C ILE A 41 2.07 -10.05 19.63
N LEU A 42 1.94 -9.40 18.47
CA LEU A 42 3.08 -8.92 17.71
C LEU A 42 3.47 -7.55 18.25
N GLN A 43 4.76 -7.32 18.40
CA GLN A 43 5.32 -6.00 18.68
C GLN A 43 6.17 -5.60 17.49
N LEU A 44 5.87 -4.44 16.91
CA LEU A 44 6.44 -4.00 15.65
C LEU A 44 7.11 -2.63 15.83
N GLU A 45 8.25 -2.46 15.19
CA GLU A 45 8.89 -1.15 15.04
C GLU A 45 8.11 -0.24 14.11
N VAL A 46 8.10 1.05 14.43
CA VAL A 46 7.44 2.08 13.62
C VAL A 46 8.27 2.47 12.39
N ASP A 47 9.59 2.30 12.45
CA ASP A 47 10.56 2.60 11.39
C ASP A 47 11.43 1.38 11.07
N GLY A 48 12.04 1.37 9.88
CA GLY A 48 12.86 0.25 9.40
C GLY A 48 12.08 -1.05 9.27
N ARG A 49 12.76 -2.19 9.47
CA ARG A 49 12.14 -3.52 9.46
C ARG A 49 11.24 -3.70 10.69
N PRO A 50 9.98 -4.17 10.54
CA PRO A 50 9.04 -4.25 11.66
C PRO A 50 9.48 -5.13 12.83
N ASP A 51 10.39 -6.08 12.63
CA ASP A 51 10.94 -6.92 13.71
C ASP A 51 12.13 -6.28 14.46
N GLY A 52 12.55 -5.08 14.04
CA GLY A 52 13.67 -4.33 14.63
C GLY A 52 15.05 -4.87 14.31
N THR A 53 15.17 -5.77 13.34
CA THR A 53 16.47 -6.25 12.85
C THR A 53 16.99 -5.36 11.71
N ASN A 54 18.31 -5.38 11.50
CA ASN A 54 18.97 -4.68 10.39
C ASN A 54 19.70 -5.70 9.51
N PRO A 55 19.04 -6.26 8.47
CA PRO A 55 19.62 -7.30 7.62
C PRO A 55 20.85 -6.77 6.90
N GLU A 56 22.00 -7.42 7.09
CA GLU A 56 23.29 -6.99 6.52
C GLU A 56 23.65 -5.51 6.81
N GLY A 57 23.09 -4.94 7.89
CA GLY A 57 23.30 -3.54 8.27
C GLY A 57 22.39 -2.52 7.56
N PHE A 58 21.40 -2.97 6.80
CA PHE A 58 20.41 -2.13 6.13
C PHE A 58 19.12 -2.00 6.97
N ASP A 59 18.28 -1.00 6.64
CA ASP A 59 17.01 -0.77 7.34
C ASP A 59 15.97 -1.85 7.01
N THR A 60 16.02 -2.41 5.81
CA THR A 60 15.18 -3.51 5.33
C THR A 60 16.00 -4.50 4.51
N PHE A 61 15.48 -5.71 4.30
CA PHE A 61 16.11 -6.65 3.38
C PHE A 61 16.01 -6.16 1.94
N TYR A 62 14.92 -5.49 1.57
CA TYR A 62 14.80 -4.87 0.26
C TYR A 62 15.92 -3.85 -0.01
N ASP A 63 16.26 -3.00 0.96
CA ASP A 63 17.37 -2.04 0.83
C ASP A 63 18.71 -2.74 0.60
N PHE A 64 18.94 -3.87 1.28
CA PHE A 64 20.12 -4.71 1.05
C PHE A 64 20.13 -5.28 -0.38
N LEU A 65 19.00 -5.80 -0.87
CA LEU A 65 18.90 -6.37 -2.22
C LEU A 65 19.18 -5.32 -3.32
N ILE A 66 18.68 -4.10 -3.15
CA ILE A 66 18.99 -2.98 -4.05
C ILE A 66 20.48 -2.65 -4.03
N ALA A 67 21.11 -2.63 -2.84
CA ALA A 67 22.55 -2.40 -2.75
C ALA A 67 23.37 -3.53 -3.40
N GLU A 68 22.93 -4.78 -3.24
CA GLU A 68 23.54 -5.95 -3.89
C GLU A 68 23.43 -5.85 -5.41
N GLU A 69 22.26 -5.51 -5.95
CA GLU A 69 22.05 -5.31 -7.39
C GLU A 69 22.97 -4.21 -7.95
N LEU A 70 23.09 -3.08 -7.25
CA LEU A 70 24.00 -2.00 -7.63
C LEU A 70 25.48 -2.44 -7.66
N SER A 71 25.86 -3.42 -6.81
CA SER A 71 27.23 -3.90 -6.70
C SER A 71 27.57 -5.03 -7.69
N LYS A 72 26.64 -5.96 -7.92
CA LYS A 72 26.82 -7.17 -8.73
C LYS A 72 26.27 -7.02 -10.16
N GLY A 73 25.45 -6.01 -10.42
CA GLY A 73 24.63 -5.88 -11.61
C GLY A 73 23.29 -6.60 -11.47
N SER A 74 22.41 -6.48 -12.47
CA SER A 74 21.05 -7.05 -12.44
C SER A 74 20.93 -8.49 -12.93
N ASP A 75 22.03 -9.11 -13.39
CA ASP A 75 22.01 -10.44 -14.03
C ASP A 75 22.28 -11.56 -13.01
N TRP A 76 21.34 -11.73 -12.08
CA TRP A 76 21.35 -12.80 -11.08
C TRP A 76 19.93 -13.08 -10.56
N GLU A 77 19.77 -14.27 -10.01
CA GLU A 77 18.52 -14.77 -9.43
C GLU A 77 18.66 -14.90 -7.92
N LEU A 78 17.55 -14.71 -7.21
CA LEU A 78 17.46 -14.88 -5.76
C LEU A 78 17.72 -16.33 -5.36
N ASP A 79 18.52 -16.51 -4.32
CA ASP A 79 18.68 -17.83 -3.68
C ASP A 79 17.59 -18.14 -2.66
N ASP A 80 17.55 -19.38 -2.18
CA ASP A 80 16.54 -19.86 -1.22
C ASP A 80 16.52 -19.06 0.10
N GLU A 81 17.67 -18.57 0.55
CA GLU A 81 17.78 -17.79 1.80
C GLU A 81 17.21 -16.39 1.60
N GLN A 82 17.52 -15.76 0.46
CA GLN A 82 16.98 -14.47 0.08
C GLN A 82 15.46 -14.55 -0.12
N CYS A 83 14.95 -15.57 -0.79
CA CYS A 83 13.51 -15.81 -0.91
C CYS A 83 12.83 -15.92 0.47
N ALA A 84 13.43 -16.67 1.42
CA ALA A 84 12.88 -16.82 2.76
C ALA A 84 12.93 -15.52 3.61
N GLU A 85 13.89 -14.63 3.37
CA GLU A 85 13.91 -13.30 4.00
C GLU A 85 12.86 -12.36 3.40
N ILE A 86 12.66 -12.41 2.07
CA ILE A 86 11.62 -11.67 1.37
C ILE A 86 10.22 -12.08 1.86
N ASP A 87 9.94 -13.37 1.96
CA ASP A 87 8.66 -13.90 2.47
C ASP A 87 8.36 -13.35 3.87
N ARG A 88 9.39 -13.30 4.73
CA ARG A 88 9.28 -12.74 6.07
C ARG A 88 8.99 -11.25 6.03
N GLU A 89 9.70 -10.50 5.19
CA GLU A 89 9.51 -9.06 5.06
C GLU A 89 8.10 -8.70 4.56
N PHE A 90 7.57 -9.45 3.58
CA PHE A 90 6.19 -9.27 3.11
C PHE A 90 5.16 -9.40 4.24
N VAL A 91 5.29 -10.43 5.08
CA VAL A 91 4.37 -10.64 6.22
C VAL A 91 4.52 -9.56 7.28
N GLN A 92 5.76 -9.15 7.58
CA GLN A 92 6.05 -8.10 8.55
C GLN A 92 5.43 -6.75 8.14
N PHE A 93 5.66 -6.32 6.90
CA PHE A 93 5.10 -5.08 6.37
C PHE A 93 3.58 -5.16 6.17
N TYR A 94 3.03 -6.34 5.91
CA TYR A 94 1.57 -6.54 5.92
C TYR A 94 0.97 -6.24 7.31
N HIS A 95 1.50 -6.84 8.37
CA HIS A 95 1.01 -6.61 9.73
C HIS A 95 1.12 -5.14 10.14
N ARG A 96 2.23 -4.48 9.79
CA ARG A 96 2.43 -3.06 10.10
C ARG A 96 1.51 -2.15 9.29
N ARG A 97 1.33 -2.38 7.99
CA ARG A 97 0.40 -1.63 7.14
C ARG A 97 -1.04 -1.72 7.64
N VAL A 98 -1.52 -2.91 7.98
CA VAL A 98 -2.89 -3.09 8.53
C VAL A 98 -3.02 -2.39 9.88
N SER A 99 -1.97 -2.43 10.70
CA SER A 99 -1.91 -1.68 11.96
C SER A 99 -2.03 -0.17 11.73
N TRP A 100 -1.30 0.38 10.75
CA TRP A 100 -1.37 1.80 10.40
C TRP A 100 -2.74 2.25 9.91
N LEU A 101 -3.40 1.43 9.08
CA LEU A 101 -4.78 1.69 8.65
C LEU A 101 -5.75 1.78 9.83
N ASN A 102 -5.62 0.88 10.81
CA ASN A 102 -6.48 0.87 12.01
C ASN A 102 -6.14 1.97 13.01
N LEU A 103 -4.89 2.43 13.04
CA LEU A 103 -4.44 3.57 13.84
C LEU A 103 -4.69 4.92 13.13
N GLU A 104 -5.33 4.92 11.96
CA GLU A 104 -5.60 6.09 11.12
C GLU A 104 -4.34 6.89 10.74
N ARG A 105 -3.17 6.22 10.70
CA ARG A 105 -1.89 6.82 10.26
C ARG A 105 -1.66 6.50 8.79
N TYR A 106 -2.46 7.11 7.94
CA TYR A 106 -2.61 6.70 6.54
C TYR A 106 -1.34 6.90 5.70
N GLU A 107 -0.59 7.98 5.88
CA GLU A 107 0.68 8.19 5.17
C GLU A 107 1.69 7.07 5.44
N LEU A 108 1.75 6.56 6.68
CA LEU A 108 2.61 5.44 7.05
C LEU A 108 2.13 4.13 6.40
N ALA A 109 0.83 3.93 6.29
CA ALA A 109 0.26 2.79 5.56
C ALA A 109 0.59 2.85 4.05
N VAL A 110 0.60 4.05 3.45
CA VAL A 110 1.05 4.25 2.06
C VAL A 110 2.53 3.91 1.92
N ARG A 111 3.39 4.39 2.83
CA ARG A 111 4.83 4.07 2.83
C ARG A 111 5.08 2.55 2.88
N ASP A 112 4.43 1.82 3.77
CA ASP A 112 4.57 0.36 3.86
C ASP A 112 4.01 -0.37 2.62
N ALA A 113 2.95 0.16 2.00
CA ALA A 113 2.42 -0.39 0.76
C ALA A 113 3.37 -0.15 -0.43
N ASP A 114 3.93 1.04 -0.56
CA ASP A 114 4.89 1.38 -1.62
C ASP A 114 6.19 0.58 -1.47
N HIS A 115 6.66 0.37 -0.23
CA HIS A 115 7.77 -0.57 0.06
C HIS A 115 7.46 -1.98 -0.46
N THR A 116 6.28 -2.50 -0.10
CA THR A 116 5.85 -3.83 -0.52
C THR A 116 5.78 -3.96 -2.04
N LEU A 117 5.22 -2.96 -2.73
CA LEU A 117 5.10 -2.95 -4.19
C LEU A 117 6.46 -2.88 -4.87
N GLY A 118 7.39 -2.08 -4.35
CA GLY A 118 8.77 -2.03 -4.84
C GLY A 118 9.50 -3.36 -4.68
N LEU A 119 9.32 -4.02 -3.53
CA LEU A 119 9.87 -5.36 -3.32
C LEU A 119 9.24 -6.39 -4.28
N MET A 120 7.93 -6.34 -4.54
CA MET A 120 7.28 -7.20 -5.55
C MET A 120 7.85 -6.95 -6.96
N ASP A 121 8.07 -5.69 -7.34
CA ASP A 121 8.68 -5.33 -8.63
C ASP A 121 10.11 -5.90 -8.75
N PHE A 122 10.89 -5.84 -7.66
CA PHE A 122 12.23 -6.43 -7.60
C PHE A 122 12.17 -7.96 -7.72
N CYS A 123 11.29 -8.62 -6.98
CA CYS A 123 11.06 -10.06 -7.04
C CYS A 123 10.73 -10.52 -8.47
N LYS A 124 9.92 -9.76 -9.21
CA LYS A 124 9.56 -10.09 -10.59
C LYS A 124 10.75 -10.11 -11.55
N VAL A 125 11.80 -9.32 -11.28
CA VAL A 125 13.03 -9.27 -12.08
C VAL A 125 14.01 -10.37 -11.69
N HIS A 126 14.15 -10.64 -10.39
CA HIS A 126 15.17 -11.54 -9.83
C HIS A 126 14.65 -12.91 -9.38
N SER A 127 13.40 -13.25 -9.69
CA SER A 127 12.79 -14.50 -9.25
C SER A 127 13.58 -15.72 -9.76
N PRO A 128 13.75 -16.76 -8.93
CA PRO A 128 14.36 -18.01 -9.37
C PRO A 128 13.47 -18.81 -10.34
N ASP A 129 12.14 -18.64 -10.26
CA ASP A 129 11.18 -19.32 -11.13
C ASP A 129 9.80 -18.64 -11.19
N ASP A 130 9.03 -18.98 -12.23
CA ASP A 130 7.69 -18.41 -12.46
C ASP A 130 6.70 -18.73 -11.33
N GLN A 131 6.84 -19.89 -10.67
CA GLN A 131 5.93 -20.30 -9.61
C GLN A 131 6.12 -19.43 -8.35
N TRP A 132 7.36 -19.11 -8.00
CA TRP A 132 7.67 -18.20 -6.91
C TRP A 132 7.19 -16.77 -7.21
N THR A 133 7.38 -16.28 -8.44
CA THR A 133 6.84 -14.98 -8.88
C THR A 133 5.32 -14.92 -8.70
N VAL A 134 4.59 -15.91 -9.23
CA VAL A 134 3.12 -15.97 -9.16
C VAL A 134 2.63 -16.02 -7.71
N SER A 135 3.36 -16.72 -6.83
CA SER A 135 2.97 -16.86 -5.43
C SER A 135 2.92 -15.51 -4.68
N HIS A 136 3.69 -14.51 -5.12
CA HIS A 136 3.71 -13.16 -4.57
C HIS A 136 2.82 -12.19 -5.35
N GLU A 137 2.90 -12.23 -6.68
CA GLU A 137 2.16 -11.33 -7.57
C GLU A 137 0.64 -11.45 -7.40
N GLN A 138 0.12 -12.63 -7.05
CA GLN A 138 -1.30 -12.81 -6.75
C GLN A 138 -1.82 -11.91 -5.62
N TYR A 139 -0.95 -11.41 -4.73
CA TYR A 139 -1.32 -10.51 -3.63
C TYR A 139 -1.20 -9.02 -4.00
N ARG A 140 -0.62 -8.68 -5.16
CA ARG A 140 -0.45 -7.29 -5.61
C ARG A 140 -1.77 -6.50 -5.65
N PRO A 141 -2.92 -7.03 -6.13
CA PRO A 141 -4.20 -6.32 -6.09
C PRO A 141 -4.57 -5.88 -4.67
N PHE A 142 -4.31 -6.72 -3.68
CA PHE A 142 -4.61 -6.45 -2.28
C PHE A 142 -3.72 -5.37 -1.67
N VAL A 143 -2.44 -5.32 -2.05
CA VAL A 143 -1.53 -4.24 -1.65
C VAL A 143 -1.96 -2.90 -2.27
N LEU A 144 -2.32 -2.91 -3.56
CA LEU A 144 -2.82 -1.72 -4.26
C LEU A 144 -4.14 -1.22 -3.65
N TYR A 145 -5.05 -2.13 -3.27
CA TYR A 145 -6.28 -1.79 -2.57
C TYR A 145 -6.00 -1.04 -1.27
N HIS A 146 -5.15 -1.59 -0.40
CA HIS A 146 -4.78 -0.94 0.86
C HIS A 146 -4.09 0.41 0.65
N ARG A 147 -3.14 0.47 -0.31
CA ARG A 147 -2.47 1.72 -0.67
C ARG A 147 -3.47 2.78 -1.11
N THR A 148 -4.38 2.44 -2.02
CA THR A 148 -5.38 3.35 -2.58
C THR A 148 -6.30 3.89 -1.50
N ARG A 149 -6.79 2.99 -0.62
CA ARG A 149 -7.64 3.38 0.50
C ARG A 149 -6.92 4.29 1.49
N ALA A 150 -5.66 3.98 1.82
CA ALA A 150 -4.84 4.82 2.70
C ALA A 150 -4.59 6.21 2.07
N ASP A 151 -4.14 6.27 0.82
CA ASP A 151 -3.85 7.51 0.09
C ASP A 151 -5.10 8.41 -0.01
N ALA A 152 -6.27 7.82 -0.30
CA ALA A 152 -7.53 8.54 -0.30
C ALA A 152 -7.94 9.07 1.08
N LEU A 153 -7.74 8.28 2.15
CA LEU A 153 -8.06 8.71 3.51
C LEU A 153 -7.09 9.80 4.02
N ALA A 154 -5.81 9.73 3.66
CA ALA A 154 -4.85 10.80 3.93
C ALA A 154 -5.27 12.10 3.22
N ALA A 155 -5.54 12.03 1.92
CA ALA A 155 -6.02 13.18 1.14
C ALA A 155 -7.32 13.77 1.67
N LEU A 156 -8.23 12.93 2.20
CA LEU A 156 -9.48 13.40 2.80
C LEU A 156 -9.24 14.24 4.06
N ILE A 157 -8.21 13.93 4.83
CA ILE A 157 -7.85 14.64 6.07
C ILE A 157 -7.09 15.93 5.76
N ASP A 158 -6.09 15.84 4.87
CA ASP A 158 -5.11 16.91 4.67
C ASP A 158 -5.46 17.86 3.52
N VAL A 159 -6.30 17.43 2.58
CA VAL A 159 -6.59 18.17 1.34
C VAL A 159 -8.09 18.41 1.14
N SER A 160 -8.81 17.46 0.54
CA SER A 160 -10.24 17.58 0.26
C SER A 160 -10.88 16.25 -0.15
N ALA A 161 -12.22 16.20 -0.16
CA ALA A 161 -12.97 15.05 -0.63
C ALA A 161 -12.81 14.81 -2.15
N GLU A 162 -12.70 15.89 -2.94
CA GLU A 162 -12.38 15.81 -4.37
C GLU A 162 -11.02 15.16 -4.60
N GLU A 163 -10.00 15.54 -3.83
CA GLU A 163 -8.68 14.94 -3.94
C GLU A 163 -8.71 13.46 -3.54
N ALA A 164 -9.39 13.13 -2.44
CA ALA A 164 -9.58 11.74 -2.03
C ALA A 164 -10.21 10.88 -3.15
N MET A 165 -11.23 11.40 -3.84
CA MET A 165 -11.84 10.71 -4.99
C MET A 165 -10.86 10.57 -6.16
N ARG A 166 -10.06 11.59 -6.47
CA ARG A 166 -9.00 11.49 -7.49
C ARG A 166 -7.97 10.40 -7.14
N ARG A 167 -7.59 10.26 -5.86
CA ARG A 167 -6.70 9.18 -5.40
C ARG A 167 -7.32 7.80 -5.60
N ILE A 168 -8.63 7.65 -5.34
CA ILE A 168 -9.35 6.39 -5.60
C ILE A 168 -9.36 6.07 -7.10
N ASP A 169 -9.70 7.05 -7.95
CA ASP A 169 -9.71 6.87 -9.41
C ASP A 169 -8.31 6.47 -9.94
N GLY A 170 -7.26 7.11 -9.43
CA GLY A 170 -5.87 6.74 -9.75
C GLY A 170 -5.51 5.31 -9.33
N GLY A 171 -5.93 4.89 -8.13
CA GLY A 171 -5.74 3.53 -7.66
C GLY A 171 -6.49 2.48 -8.47
N LEU A 172 -7.77 2.73 -8.79
CA LEU A 172 -8.58 1.89 -9.67
C LEU A 172 -7.93 1.72 -11.05
N ASN A 173 -7.40 2.81 -11.62
CA ASN A 173 -6.67 2.75 -12.89
C ASN A 173 -5.41 1.88 -12.80
N ARG A 174 -4.66 1.94 -11.69
CA ARG A 174 -3.49 1.06 -11.47
C ARG A 174 -3.90 -0.41 -11.37
N ILE A 175 -4.99 -0.72 -10.66
CA ILE A 175 -5.53 -2.09 -10.58
C ILE A 175 -5.99 -2.55 -11.97
N ARG A 176 -6.68 -1.71 -12.74
CA ARG A 176 -7.09 -2.04 -14.11
C ARG A 176 -5.91 -2.37 -15.01
N SER A 177 -4.81 -1.61 -14.90
CA SER A 177 -3.58 -1.90 -15.65
C SER A 177 -2.99 -3.26 -15.30
N LEU A 178 -3.06 -3.68 -14.04
CA LEU A 178 -2.64 -5.02 -13.61
C LEU A 178 -3.50 -6.12 -14.27
N PHE A 179 -4.82 -5.94 -14.30
CA PHE A 179 -5.72 -6.89 -14.97
C PHE A 179 -5.45 -6.99 -16.48
N LYS A 180 -5.11 -5.86 -17.12
CA LYS A 180 -4.69 -5.83 -18.53
C LYS A 180 -3.38 -6.57 -18.76
N GLU A 181 -2.39 -6.35 -17.89
CA GLU A 181 -1.09 -7.00 -17.98
C GLU A 181 -1.20 -8.54 -17.92
N HIS A 182 -2.18 -9.04 -17.17
CA HIS A 182 -2.46 -10.47 -17.04
C HIS A 182 -3.51 -11.01 -18.02
N ASP A 183 -3.93 -10.23 -19.02
CA ASP A 183 -4.96 -10.61 -20.02
C ASP A 183 -6.31 -11.04 -19.42
N VAL A 184 -6.70 -10.45 -18.28
CA VAL A 184 -7.93 -10.79 -17.52
C VAL A 184 -8.81 -9.57 -17.25
N GLU A 185 -8.68 -8.49 -18.04
CA GLU A 185 -9.49 -7.26 -17.90
C GLU A 185 -11.01 -7.52 -17.86
N GLU A 186 -11.48 -8.59 -18.51
CA GLU A 186 -12.90 -8.98 -18.50
C GLU A 186 -13.47 -9.26 -17.09
N TYR A 187 -12.63 -9.61 -16.11
CA TYR A 187 -13.03 -9.87 -14.72
C TYR A 187 -12.87 -8.64 -13.81
N TYR A 188 -12.39 -7.50 -14.33
CA TYR A 188 -12.09 -6.31 -13.52
C TYR A 188 -13.32 -5.78 -12.79
N ASP A 189 -14.47 -5.69 -13.47
CA ASP A 189 -15.69 -5.15 -12.87
C ASP A 189 -16.35 -6.13 -11.88
N ASP A 190 -16.00 -7.42 -11.92
CA ASP A 190 -16.47 -8.47 -11.00
C ASP A 190 -15.55 -8.64 -9.78
N ASP A 191 -14.39 -7.97 -9.74
CA ASP A 191 -13.42 -8.08 -8.65
C ASP A 191 -13.94 -7.41 -7.36
N GLU A 192 -13.82 -8.12 -6.23
CA GLU A 192 -14.33 -7.66 -4.94
C GLU A 192 -13.62 -6.39 -4.45
N LEU A 193 -12.31 -6.28 -4.66
CA LEU A 193 -11.53 -5.10 -4.20
C LEU A 193 -11.87 -3.87 -5.03
N VAL A 194 -12.06 -4.06 -6.35
CA VAL A 194 -12.55 -3.02 -7.25
C VAL A 194 -13.95 -2.56 -6.83
N ALA A 195 -14.87 -3.49 -6.56
CA ALA A 195 -16.21 -3.17 -6.09
C ALA A 195 -16.18 -2.35 -4.78
N GLN A 196 -15.38 -2.77 -3.79
CA GLN A 196 -15.24 -2.05 -2.52
C GLN A 196 -14.66 -0.64 -2.69
N LEU A 197 -13.69 -0.43 -3.59
CA LEU A 197 -13.15 0.91 -3.87
C LEU A 197 -14.17 1.81 -4.57
N ASN A 198 -14.96 1.26 -5.50
CA ASN A 198 -16.07 1.98 -6.12
C ASN A 198 -17.13 2.38 -5.09
N GLU A 199 -17.54 1.45 -4.20
CA GLU A 199 -18.46 1.74 -3.10
C GLU A 199 -17.91 2.84 -2.17
N PHE A 200 -16.61 2.78 -1.85
CA PHE A 200 -15.96 3.80 -1.04
C PHE A 200 -15.98 5.17 -1.74
N ARG A 201 -15.70 5.22 -3.05
CA ARG A 201 -15.79 6.46 -3.85
C ARG A 201 -17.21 7.04 -3.84
N GLU A 202 -18.23 6.21 -4.08
CA GLU A 202 -19.63 6.66 -4.07
C GLU A 202 -20.08 7.10 -2.67
N PHE A 203 -19.59 6.45 -1.62
CA PHE A 203 -19.82 6.89 -0.25
C PHE A 203 -19.26 8.30 0.00
N LEU A 204 -18.00 8.57 -0.41
CA LEU A 204 -17.41 9.89 -0.27
C LEU A 204 -18.18 10.95 -1.08
N ARG A 205 -18.56 10.63 -2.32
CA ARG A 205 -19.39 11.51 -3.15
C ARG A 205 -20.66 11.95 -2.43
N ASN A 206 -21.42 10.98 -1.94
CA ASN A 206 -22.70 11.24 -1.28
C ASN A 206 -22.53 11.96 0.06
N LYS A 207 -21.46 11.67 0.81
CA LYS A 207 -21.22 12.26 2.12
C LYS A 207 -20.79 13.74 2.03
N TYR A 208 -20.07 14.12 0.97
CA TYR A 208 -19.46 15.44 0.83
C TYR A 208 -20.05 16.27 -0.33
N ASP A 209 -21.13 15.82 -0.97
CA ASP A 209 -21.78 16.48 -2.11
C ASP A 209 -20.80 16.84 -3.26
N VAL A 210 -19.82 15.95 -3.49
CA VAL A 210 -18.81 16.17 -4.52
C VAL A 210 -19.41 15.90 -5.91
N GLY A 211 -19.17 16.80 -6.85
CA GLY A 211 -19.56 16.61 -8.26
C GLY A 211 -18.78 15.50 -8.97
N ARG A 212 -19.01 15.31 -10.27
CA ARG A 212 -18.22 14.37 -11.08
C ARG A 212 -16.75 14.81 -11.15
N THR A 213 -15.81 13.88 -10.98
CA THR A 213 -14.38 14.20 -11.13
C THR A 213 -14.05 14.50 -12.60
N LEU A 214 -12.93 15.19 -12.87
CA LEU A 214 -12.48 15.45 -14.25
C LEU A 214 -12.23 14.15 -15.03
N HIS A 215 -11.79 13.09 -14.36
CA HIS A 215 -11.60 11.77 -14.96
C HIS A 215 -12.92 11.13 -15.36
N GLU A 216 -13.96 11.26 -14.54
CA GLU A 216 -15.30 10.75 -14.88
C GLU A 216 -15.93 11.51 -16.04
N GLN A 217 -15.79 12.84 -16.04
CA GLN A 217 -16.22 13.66 -17.16
C GLN A 217 -15.47 13.27 -18.45
N LEU A 218 -14.18 12.90 -18.36
CA LEU A 218 -13.40 12.44 -19.50
C LEU A 218 -13.90 11.10 -20.03
N THR A 219 -14.13 10.13 -19.14
CA THR A 219 -14.65 8.81 -19.52
C THR A 219 -16.00 8.94 -20.23
N GLU A 220 -16.93 9.72 -19.66
CA GLU A 220 -18.24 9.98 -20.26
C GLU A 220 -18.15 10.71 -21.60
N ALA A 221 -17.25 11.69 -21.72
CA ALA A 221 -17.00 12.38 -22.98
C ALA A 221 -16.47 11.42 -24.06
N ILE A 222 -15.66 10.43 -23.70
CA ILE A 222 -15.19 9.39 -24.62
C ILE A 222 -16.34 8.45 -25.02
N GLU A 223 -17.13 7.99 -24.05
CA GLU A 223 -18.29 7.11 -24.28
C GLU A 223 -19.36 7.76 -25.16
N ASN A 224 -19.56 9.07 -25.01
CA ASN A 224 -20.50 9.86 -25.82
C ASN A 224 -19.90 10.39 -27.13
N GLU A 225 -18.68 9.99 -27.50
CA GLU A 225 -17.95 10.44 -28.70
C GLU A 225 -17.71 11.98 -28.77
N GLU A 226 -17.70 12.65 -27.63
CA GLU A 226 -17.41 14.08 -27.47
C GLU A 226 -15.89 14.35 -27.45
N TYR A 227 -15.20 13.98 -28.53
CA TYR A 227 -13.72 13.98 -28.60
C TYR A 227 -13.07 15.35 -28.32
N GLU A 228 -13.73 16.46 -28.64
CA GLU A 228 -13.21 17.80 -28.31
C GLU A 228 -13.25 18.10 -26.81
N LEU A 229 -14.33 17.66 -26.13
CA LEU A 229 -14.44 17.77 -24.68
C LEU A 229 -13.44 16.85 -24.00
N ALA A 230 -13.31 15.62 -24.47
CA ALA A 230 -12.32 14.66 -23.98
C ALA A 230 -10.87 15.18 -24.09
N ALA A 231 -10.52 15.86 -25.19
CA ALA A 231 -9.21 16.48 -25.34
C ALA A 231 -8.97 17.59 -24.29
N LYS A 232 -9.95 18.48 -24.08
CA LYS A 232 -9.86 19.54 -23.08
C LYS A 232 -9.73 18.99 -21.65
N LEU A 233 -10.50 17.94 -21.33
CA LEU A 233 -10.45 17.30 -20.02
C LEU A 233 -9.11 16.59 -19.79
N ARG A 234 -8.53 15.95 -20.81
CA ARG A 234 -7.15 15.39 -20.73
C ARG A 234 -6.11 16.46 -20.47
N ASP A 235 -6.21 17.61 -21.16
CA ASP A 235 -5.28 18.73 -20.95
C ASP A 235 -5.40 19.28 -19.51
N GLN A 236 -6.61 19.41 -18.99
CA GLN A 236 -6.87 19.83 -17.61
C GLN A 236 -6.27 18.84 -16.60
N ILE A 237 -6.51 17.54 -16.77
CA ILE A 237 -5.93 16.48 -15.94
C ILE A 237 -4.39 16.53 -15.97
N GLY A 238 -3.79 16.72 -17.15
CA GLY A 238 -2.35 16.85 -17.30
C GLY A 238 -1.77 18.09 -16.62
N SER A 239 -2.52 19.19 -16.59
CA SER A 239 -2.09 20.42 -15.91
C SER A 239 -2.17 20.34 -14.39
N GLU A 240 -3.17 19.65 -13.82
CA GLU A 240 -3.28 19.45 -12.36
C GLU A 240 -2.17 18.54 -11.81
N GLY A 241 -1.75 17.50 -12.55
CA GLY A 241 -0.64 16.62 -12.14
C GLY A 241 0.76 17.24 -12.22
N SER A 242 0.87 18.48 -12.72
CA SER A 242 2.15 19.17 -12.94
C SER A 242 2.49 20.21 -11.86
N GLU A 243 1.57 20.50 -10.92
CA GLU A 243 1.77 21.54 -9.89
C GLU A 243 2.52 21.05 -8.62
N ASP A 244 2.72 19.73 -8.45
CA ASP A 244 3.51 19.15 -7.34
C ASP A 244 4.98 18.87 -7.74
N GLY A 245 5.69 19.92 -8.16
CA GLY A 245 7.15 19.96 -8.36
C GLY A 245 7.79 21.08 -7.53
N PRO A 246 9.04 20.91 -7.04
CA PRO A 246 9.45 21.35 -5.71
C PRO A 246 9.35 22.85 -5.49
N VAL A 247 8.78 23.23 -4.33
CA VAL A 247 8.94 24.57 -3.76
C VAL A 247 10.43 24.82 -3.55
N GLY A 248 11.01 25.55 -4.49
CA GLY A 248 12.41 25.95 -4.47
C GLY A 248 12.74 26.71 -3.19
N GLY A 249 13.69 26.17 -2.44
CA GLY A 249 14.44 26.91 -1.46
C GLY A 249 15.20 28.06 -2.14
N GLN A 250 14.79 29.29 -1.85
CA GLN A 250 15.65 30.46 -1.93
C GLN A 250 15.47 31.29 -0.66
N ARG A 251 16.38 31.10 0.29
CA ARG A 251 17.31 32.14 0.79
C ARG A 251 18.33 31.55 1.76
#